data_AF-A0A7Y3L8J4-F1
#
_entry.id   AF-A0A7Y3L8J4-F1
#
_cell.length_a   1.000
_cell.length_b   1.000
_cell.length_c   1.000
_cell.angle_alpha   90.00
_cell.angle_beta   90.00
_cell.angle_gamma   90.00
#
_symmetry.space_group_name_H-M   'P 1'
#
loop_
_entity.id
_entity.type
_entity.pdbx_description
1 polymer ?
#
loop_
_entity_poly.entity_id
_entity_poly.type
_entity_poly.pdbx_seq_one_letter_code
_entity_poly.pdbx_strand_id
1 'polypeptide(L)'
;IESACGAYPTGLRDSKLLSAAARERLIDPLRGWVSDYAVGEASAREIDQLGLTSALRLAGRRALTTLSITPELIILDGSHDWLSIATESLFDASYPVAEVAPVRTRVKADLTCASVAAASVFAKVHRDQLVSEMARRVPGYDLENNKGYATATHRAALRLLGPSEFHRISWKLPSRVAD
;
A
#
# COMPACT_ATOMS: atom_id res chain seq x y z
N ILE A 1 -1.33 -7.73 19.18
CA ILE A 1 0.07 -8.02 18.82
C ILE A 1 0.58 -9.08 19.79
N GLU A 2 0.94 -10.24 19.26
CA GLU A 2 1.44 -11.43 19.95
C GLU A 2 2.60 -11.05 20.88
N SER A 3 2.61 -11.66 22.07
CA SER A 3 3.63 -11.47 23.10
C SER A 3 5.04 -11.91 22.67
N ALA A 4 5.15 -12.68 21.57
CA ALA A 4 6.41 -13.11 21.00
C ALA A 4 7.19 -11.97 20.28
N CYS A 5 6.53 -10.86 19.95
CA CYS A 5 7.15 -9.73 19.25
C CYS A 5 7.88 -8.75 20.18
N GLY A 6 8.61 -9.23 21.19
CA GLY A 6 9.43 -8.38 22.07
C GLY A 6 8.74 -7.09 22.59
N ALA A 7 9.53 -6.07 22.90
CA ALA A 7 9.01 -4.73 23.14
C ALA A 7 8.81 -4.01 21.79
N TYR A 8 7.67 -3.33 21.63
CA TYR A 8 7.32 -2.55 20.44
C TYR A 8 6.80 -1.15 20.82
N PRO A 9 6.84 -0.16 19.90
CA PRO A 9 6.40 1.20 20.20
C PRO A 9 4.98 1.28 20.75
N THR A 10 4.81 2.05 21.82
CA THR A 10 3.51 2.23 22.48
C THR A 10 2.48 2.79 21.50
N GLY A 11 1.29 2.18 21.49
CA GLY A 11 0.19 2.59 20.62
C GLY A 11 0.22 1.96 19.22
N LEU A 12 1.24 1.17 18.87
CA LEU A 12 1.26 0.42 17.61
C LEU A 12 0.11 -0.58 17.55
N ARG A 13 -0.79 -0.39 16.58
CA ARG A 13 -1.89 -1.28 16.17
C ARG A 13 -2.05 -1.22 14.65
N ASP A 14 -2.96 -2.00 14.08
CA ASP A 14 -3.38 -1.86 12.68
C ASP A 14 -3.61 -0.38 12.34
N SER A 15 -2.94 0.08 11.28
CA SER A 15 -3.01 1.45 10.77
C SER A 15 -4.44 1.97 10.59
N LYS A 16 -5.41 1.11 10.27
CA LYS A 16 -6.82 1.47 10.08
C LYS A 16 -7.53 1.79 11.38
N LEU A 17 -7.04 1.28 12.51
CA LEU A 17 -7.55 1.56 13.85
C LEU A 17 -6.96 2.83 14.45
N LEU A 18 -6.00 3.46 13.76
CA LEU A 18 -5.32 4.67 14.19
C LEU A 18 -5.85 5.88 13.40
N SER A 19 -6.01 7.01 14.09
CA SER A 19 -6.24 8.29 13.42
C SER A 19 -5.02 8.70 12.59
N ALA A 20 -5.20 9.57 11.59
CA ALA A 20 -4.10 10.05 10.75
C ALA A 20 -2.96 10.64 11.60
N ALA A 21 -3.30 11.53 12.54
CA ALA A 21 -2.33 12.13 13.47
C ALA A 21 -1.65 11.09 14.38
N ALA A 22 -2.35 10.03 14.80
CA ALA A 22 -1.72 8.96 15.59
C ALA A 22 -0.74 8.13 14.74
N ARG A 23 -1.06 7.84 13.47
CA ARG A 23 -0.14 7.17 12.54
C ARG A 23 1.12 8.00 12.29
N GLU A 24 0.97 9.30 12.04
CA GLU A 24 2.10 10.21 11.79
C GLU A 24 3.04 10.27 13.00
N ARG A 25 2.49 10.36 14.22
CA ARG A 25 3.30 10.35 15.45
C ARG A 25 4.05 9.04 15.69
N LEU A 26 3.64 7.94 15.07
CA LEU A 26 4.32 6.65 15.19
C LEU A 26 5.52 6.51 14.24
N ILE A 27 5.67 7.37 13.22
CA ILE A 27 6.72 7.20 12.22
C ILE A 27 8.12 7.25 12.84
N ASP A 28 8.42 8.27 13.64
CA ASP A 28 9.77 8.39 14.23
C ASP A 28 10.06 7.30 15.28
N PRO A 29 9.14 6.96 16.21
CA PRO A 29 9.32 5.80 17.07
C PRO A 29 9.53 4.48 16.31
N LEU A 30 8.80 4.27 15.20
CA LEU A 30 8.96 3.06 14.40
C LEU A 30 10.31 3.02 13.68
N ARG A 31 10.78 4.15 13.12
CA ARG A 31 12.11 4.26 12.50
C ARG A 31 13.24 3.91 13.46
N GLY A 32 13.12 4.30 14.73
CA GLY A 32 14.09 3.94 15.77
C GLY A 32 13.99 2.50 16.27
N TRP A 33 12.87 1.82 15.99
CA TRP A 33 12.61 0.45 16.46
C TRP A 33 12.92 -0.62 15.41
N VAL A 34 12.64 -0.36 14.13
CA VAL A 34 12.92 -1.31 13.05
C VAL A 34 14.40 -1.29 12.66
N SER A 35 14.97 -2.45 12.34
CA SER A 35 16.33 -2.54 11.81
C SER A 35 16.46 -1.93 10.42
N ASP A 36 15.39 -2.01 9.62
CA ASP A 36 15.29 -1.42 8.28
C ASP A 36 13.82 -1.33 7.85
N TYR A 37 13.50 -0.46 6.90
CA TYR A 37 12.19 -0.39 6.25
C TYR A 37 12.28 0.23 4.85
N ALA A 38 11.39 -0.20 3.97
CA ALA A 38 11.21 0.38 2.65
C ALA A 38 9.73 0.41 2.28
N VAL A 39 9.37 1.36 1.43
CA VAL A 39 8.04 1.44 0.82
C VAL A 39 8.20 1.37 -0.68
N GLY A 40 7.55 0.39 -1.29
CA GLY A 40 7.44 0.30 -2.75
C GLY A 40 6.01 0.60 -3.19
N GLU A 41 5.88 1.10 -4.42
CA GLU A 41 4.62 1.57 -4.97
C GLU A 41 4.38 1.05 -6.38
N ALA A 42 3.10 1.02 -6.76
CA ALA A 42 2.66 0.78 -8.13
C ALA A 42 1.60 1.82 -8.48
N SER A 43 1.78 2.47 -9.64
CA SER A 43 0.92 3.53 -10.15
C SER A 43 -0.46 3.01 -10.57
N ALA A 44 -1.43 3.92 -10.74
CA ALA A 44 -2.74 3.57 -11.29
C ALA A 44 -2.62 2.90 -12.67
N ARG A 45 -1.72 3.41 -13.53
CA ARG A 45 -1.41 2.85 -14.85
C ARG A 45 -0.88 1.42 -14.76
N GLU A 46 0.06 1.16 -13.85
CA GLU A 46 0.59 -0.19 -13.65
C GLU A 46 -0.49 -1.15 -13.14
N ILE A 47 -1.39 -0.70 -12.26
CA ILE A 47 -2.53 -1.50 -11.82
C ILE A 47 -3.47 -1.82 -12.99
N ASP A 48 -3.75 -0.84 -13.85
CA ASP A 48 -4.59 -1.05 -15.03
C ASP A 48 -3.96 -2.01 -16.04
N GLN A 49 -2.63 -2.00 -16.18
CA GLN A 49 -1.89 -2.85 -17.11
C GLN A 49 -1.68 -4.27 -16.58
N LEU A 50 -1.38 -4.42 -15.29
CA LEU A 50 -0.91 -5.68 -14.69
C LEU A 50 -2.02 -6.43 -13.94
N GLY A 51 -3.09 -5.74 -13.57
CA GLY A 51 -4.04 -6.20 -12.57
C GLY A 51 -3.51 -6.04 -11.14
N LEU A 52 -4.41 -6.17 -10.17
CA LEU A 52 -4.12 -5.81 -8.78
C LEU A 52 -3.05 -6.71 -8.13
N THR A 53 -3.12 -8.03 -8.31
CA THR A 53 -2.17 -8.98 -7.68
C THR A 53 -0.74 -8.75 -8.19
N SER A 54 -0.57 -8.60 -9.49
CA SER A 54 0.73 -8.33 -10.11
C SER A 54 1.27 -6.95 -9.74
N ALA A 55 0.41 -5.94 -9.63
CA ALA A 55 0.82 -4.61 -9.15
C ALA A 55 1.22 -4.62 -7.66
N LEU A 56 0.53 -5.40 -6.80
CA LEU A 56 0.96 -5.62 -5.42
C LEU A 56 2.35 -6.26 -5.38
N ARG A 57 2.58 -7.29 -6.19
CA ARG A 57 3.90 -7.94 -6.33
C ARG A 57 4.97 -6.96 -6.77
N LEU A 58 4.69 -6.13 -7.78
CA LEU A 58 5.61 -5.11 -8.25
C LEU A 58 5.99 -4.13 -7.15
N ALA A 59 5.00 -3.60 -6.42
CA ALA A 59 5.24 -2.71 -5.28
C ALA A 59 6.06 -3.41 -4.18
N GLY A 60 5.72 -4.65 -3.83
CA GLY A 60 6.46 -5.43 -2.83
C GLY A 60 7.92 -5.69 -3.24
N ARG A 61 8.17 -6.05 -4.50
CA ARG A 61 9.53 -6.28 -5.01
C ARG A 61 10.35 -4.99 -5.07
N ARG A 62 9.74 -3.85 -5.40
CA ARG A 62 10.39 -2.53 -5.30
C ARG A 62 10.79 -2.17 -3.86
N ALA A 63 9.98 -2.55 -2.88
CA ALA A 63 10.34 -2.38 -1.48
C ALA A 63 11.56 -3.25 -1.14
N LEU A 64 11.55 -4.52 -1.54
CA LEU A 64 12.65 -5.46 -1.28
C LEU A 64 13.97 -5.01 -1.94
N THR A 65 13.96 -4.42 -3.14
CA THR A 65 15.19 -3.90 -3.77
C THR A 65 15.81 -2.71 -3.02
N THR A 66 15.05 -2.07 -2.12
CA THR A 66 15.48 -0.87 -1.39
C THR A 66 15.94 -1.21 0.03
N LEU A 67 15.54 -2.36 0.57
CA LEU A 67 16.03 -2.82 1.87
C LEU A 67 17.52 -3.11 1.81
N SER A 68 18.25 -2.59 2.79
CA SER A 68 19.65 -2.90 3.05
C SER A 68 19.82 -4.21 3.81
N ILE A 69 18.78 -4.66 4.53
CA ILE A 69 18.77 -5.93 5.25
C ILE A 69 17.87 -6.94 4.54
N THR A 70 18.44 -8.08 4.15
CA THR A 70 17.67 -9.23 3.65
C THR A 70 16.96 -9.94 4.81
N PRO A 71 15.61 -10.01 4.82
CA PRO A 71 14.89 -10.73 5.87
C PRO A 71 15.06 -12.25 5.72
N GLU A 72 14.97 -12.99 6.82
CA GLU A 72 14.96 -14.47 6.79
C GLU A 72 13.55 -15.05 6.54
N LEU A 73 12.51 -14.26 6.82
CA LEU A 73 11.10 -14.63 6.68
C LEU A 73 10.28 -13.37 6.39
N ILE A 74 9.33 -13.47 5.45
CA ILE A 74 8.35 -12.43 5.18
C ILE A 74 6.99 -12.89 5.69
N ILE A 75 6.33 -12.05 6.50
CA ILE A 75 4.95 -12.27 6.92
C ILE A 75 4.04 -11.35 6.10
N LEU A 76 3.15 -11.94 5.29
CA LEU A 76 2.16 -11.18 4.53
C LEU A 76 0.80 -11.20 5.24
N ASP A 77 0.18 -10.03 5.37
CA ASP A 77 -1.20 -9.93 5.81
C ASP A 77 -2.16 -10.37 4.68
N GLY A 78 -2.89 -11.44 4.92
CA GLY A 78 -3.83 -12.04 3.97
C GLY A 78 -3.70 -13.55 3.90
N SER A 79 -4.40 -14.16 2.95
CA SER A 79 -4.43 -15.61 2.73
C SER A 79 -3.65 -16.07 1.49
N HIS A 80 -3.17 -15.15 0.67
CA HIS A 80 -2.55 -15.46 -0.62
C HIS A 80 -1.13 -14.91 -0.71
N ASP A 81 -0.19 -15.75 -1.10
CA ASP A 81 1.20 -15.35 -1.37
C ASP A 81 1.26 -14.72 -2.76
N TRP A 82 1.06 -13.40 -2.80
CA TRP A 82 1.18 -12.62 -4.01
C TRP A 82 2.64 -12.21 -4.30
N LEU A 83 3.60 -12.46 -3.40
CA LEU A 83 4.96 -11.90 -3.49
C LEU A 83 5.97 -12.89 -4.09
N SER A 84 5.96 -14.15 -3.65
CA SER A 84 6.96 -15.16 -4.08
C SER A 84 6.72 -15.67 -5.50
N ILE A 85 5.47 -15.66 -5.96
CA ILE A 85 5.10 -16.25 -7.24
C ILE A 85 5.60 -15.36 -8.39
N ALA A 86 6.76 -15.69 -8.94
CA ALA A 86 7.08 -15.41 -10.33
C ALA A 86 7.12 -16.76 -11.04
N THR A 87 5.96 -17.30 -11.43
CA THR A 87 6.01 -18.14 -12.63
C THR A 87 6.51 -17.20 -13.71
N GLU A 88 7.73 -17.37 -14.19
CA GLU A 88 8.23 -16.60 -15.32
C GLU A 88 7.64 -17.23 -16.58
N SER A 89 6.37 -16.94 -16.87
CA SER A 89 5.89 -17.09 -18.24
C SER A 89 6.63 -16.06 -19.10
N LEU A 90 6.93 -16.41 -20.35
CA LEU A 90 7.43 -15.44 -21.35
C LEU A 90 6.48 -14.25 -21.56
N PHE A 91 5.25 -14.34 -21.05
CA PHE A 91 4.23 -13.29 -21.10
C PHE A 91 4.04 -12.56 -19.77
N ASP A 92 4.75 -12.94 -18.70
CA ASP A 92 4.62 -12.29 -17.41
C ASP A 92 5.37 -10.95 -17.38
N ALA A 93 4.82 -10.01 -16.60
CA ALA A 93 5.44 -8.71 -16.41
C ALA A 93 6.84 -8.86 -15.82
N SER A 94 7.80 -8.08 -16.33
CA SER A 94 9.14 -8.01 -15.73
C SER A 94 9.04 -7.36 -14.36
N TYR A 95 9.48 -8.08 -13.33
CA TYR A 95 9.57 -7.56 -11.97
C TYR A 95 11.04 -7.22 -11.64
N PRO A 96 11.28 -6.23 -10.78
CA PRO A 96 12.62 -5.99 -10.25
C PRO A 96 13.21 -7.26 -9.65
N VAL A 97 14.49 -7.52 -9.95
CA VAL A 97 15.23 -8.65 -9.38
C VAL A 97 15.47 -8.36 -7.91
N ALA A 98 14.81 -9.11 -7.04
CA ALA A 98 14.93 -9.02 -5.58
C ALA A 98 14.87 -10.43 -5.02
N GLU A 99 15.71 -10.70 -4.02
CA GLU A 99 15.63 -11.93 -3.25
C GLU A 99 14.35 -11.91 -2.41
N VAL A 100 13.52 -12.95 -2.56
CA VAL A 100 12.28 -13.10 -1.78
C VAL A 100 12.50 -14.23 -0.77
N ALA A 101 12.67 -13.85 0.49
CA ALA A 101 12.73 -14.81 1.59
C ALA A 101 11.42 -15.61 1.70
N PRO A 102 11.43 -16.78 2.37
CA PRO A 102 10.22 -17.58 2.56
C PRO A 102 9.03 -16.74 3.04
N VAL A 103 7.91 -16.84 2.34
CA VAL A 103 6.70 -16.08 2.67
C VAL A 103 5.74 -16.95 3.49
N ARG A 104 5.25 -16.38 4.59
CA ARG A 104 4.16 -16.93 5.38
C ARG A 104 2.98 -15.97 5.39
N THR A 105 1.85 -16.42 4.86
CA THR A 105 0.61 -15.65 4.90
C THR A 105 -0.11 -15.86 6.23
N ARG A 106 -0.69 -14.77 6.75
CA ARG A 106 -1.53 -14.79 7.96
C ARG A 106 -2.64 -13.76 7.80
N VAL A 107 -3.88 -14.20 7.97
CA VAL A 107 -5.05 -13.31 7.88
C VAL A 107 -5.10 -12.39 9.10
N LYS A 108 -5.22 -11.07 8.88
CA LYS A 108 -5.25 -10.04 9.93
C LYS A 108 -3.96 -10.00 10.76
N ALA A 109 -2.83 -10.19 10.08
CA ALA A 109 -1.52 -10.19 10.71
C ALA A 109 -1.15 -8.81 11.26
N ASP A 110 -1.71 -7.73 10.73
CA ASP A 110 -1.60 -6.37 11.26
C ASP A 110 -2.15 -6.20 12.68
N LEU A 111 -3.09 -7.06 13.10
CA LEU A 111 -3.62 -7.06 14.48
C LEU A 111 -2.72 -7.83 15.46
N THR A 112 -1.99 -8.83 14.96
CA THR A 112 -1.29 -9.82 15.80
C THR A 112 0.23 -9.80 15.65
N CYS A 113 0.81 -9.18 14.63
CA CYS A 113 2.25 -9.16 14.40
C CYS A 113 2.79 -7.71 14.39
N ALA A 114 3.77 -7.41 15.24
CA ALA A 114 4.29 -6.05 15.40
C ALA A 114 4.94 -5.53 14.11
N SER A 115 5.73 -6.35 13.42
CA SER A 115 6.39 -5.96 12.16
C SER A 115 5.38 -5.69 11.05
N VAL A 116 4.30 -6.48 10.96
CA VAL A 116 3.22 -6.25 9.99
C VAL A 116 2.42 -4.99 10.34
N ALA A 117 2.12 -4.78 11.62
CA ALA A 117 1.49 -3.54 12.08
C ALA A 117 2.34 -2.31 11.71
N ALA A 118 3.65 -2.36 11.96
CA ALA A 118 4.61 -1.31 11.60
C ALA A 118 4.64 -1.05 10.09
N ALA A 119 4.75 -2.11 9.28
CA ALA A 119 4.70 -2.01 7.82
C ALA A 119 3.39 -1.37 7.33
N SER A 120 2.25 -1.72 7.95
CA SER A 120 0.94 -1.12 7.62
C SER A 120 0.90 0.39 7.91
N VAL A 121 1.55 0.85 8.99
CA VAL A 121 1.65 2.27 9.35
C VAL A 121 2.52 3.01 8.34
N PHE A 122 3.72 2.50 8.02
CA PHE A 122 4.60 3.10 7.01
C PHE A 122 3.89 3.23 5.65
N ALA A 123 3.27 2.14 5.18
CA ALA A 123 2.56 2.14 3.91
C ALA A 123 1.38 3.14 3.90
N LYS A 124 0.63 3.22 5.01
CA LYS A 124 -0.55 4.09 5.08
C LYS A 124 -0.17 5.56 5.13
N VAL A 125 0.86 5.93 5.90
CA VAL A 125 1.33 7.32 5.98
C VAL A 125 1.92 7.75 4.63
N HIS A 126 2.76 6.92 4.01
CA HIS A 126 3.31 7.19 2.67
C HIS A 126 2.20 7.42 1.64
N ARG A 127 1.21 6.52 1.59
CA ARG A 127 0.07 6.67 0.67
C ARG A 127 -0.73 7.94 0.94
N ASP A 128 -1.00 8.29 2.19
CA ASP A 128 -1.78 9.48 2.53
C ASP A 128 -1.05 10.77 2.12
N GLN A 129 0.28 10.80 2.22
CA GLN A 129 1.12 11.90 1.72
C GLN A 129 1.03 12.01 0.19
N LEU A 130 1.23 10.91 -0.54
CA LEU A 130 1.09 10.87 -2.00
C LEU A 130 -0.28 11.36 -2.47
N VAL A 131 -1.37 10.91 -1.84
CA VAL A 131 -2.72 11.35 -2.26
C VAL A 131 -2.94 12.82 -1.96
N SER A 132 -2.33 13.36 -0.90
CA SER A 132 -2.39 14.79 -0.58
C SER A 132 -1.58 15.63 -1.59
N GLU A 133 -0.48 15.11 -2.12
CA GLU A 133 0.23 15.70 -3.26
C GLU A 133 -0.59 15.64 -4.55
N MET A 134 -1.24 14.51 -4.83
CA MET A 134 -2.15 14.36 -5.97
C MET A 134 -3.31 15.35 -5.89
N ALA A 135 -3.89 15.58 -4.71
CA ALA A 135 -4.97 16.54 -4.51
C ALA A 135 -4.61 17.94 -4.99
N ARG A 136 -3.35 18.36 -4.82
CA ARG A 136 -2.84 19.64 -5.32
C ARG A 136 -2.66 19.66 -6.84
N ARG A 137 -2.32 18.52 -7.45
CA ARG A 137 -2.12 18.38 -8.90
C ARG A 137 -3.42 18.26 -9.68
N VAL A 138 -4.42 17.60 -9.11
CA VAL A 138 -5.73 17.37 -9.72
C VAL A 138 -6.85 17.86 -8.79
N PRO A 139 -7.08 19.18 -8.72
CA PRO A 139 -8.13 19.74 -7.86
C PRO A 139 -9.53 19.30 -8.33
N GLY A 140 -10.51 19.39 -7.43
CA GLY A 140 -11.93 19.11 -7.72
C GLY A 140 -12.41 17.69 -7.40
N TYR A 141 -11.50 16.75 -7.12
CA TYR A 141 -11.84 15.36 -6.76
C TYR A 141 -12.00 15.11 -5.26
N ASP A 142 -11.85 16.13 -4.40
CA ASP A 142 -11.95 16.02 -2.93
C ASP A 142 -10.96 14.99 -2.31
N LEU A 143 -9.82 14.78 -2.98
CA LEU A 143 -8.83 13.75 -2.62
C LEU A 143 -8.25 13.94 -1.22
N GLU A 144 -8.20 15.18 -0.70
CA GLU A 144 -7.74 15.46 0.65
C GLU A 144 -8.58 14.74 1.71
N ASN A 145 -9.89 14.62 1.48
CA ASN A 145 -10.83 14.00 2.41
C ASN A 145 -11.06 12.52 2.07
N ASN A 146 -11.30 12.21 0.80
CA ASN A 146 -11.68 10.85 0.41
C ASN A 146 -10.49 9.91 0.14
N LYS A 147 -9.26 10.41 0.06
CA LYS A 147 -8.02 9.63 -0.18
C LYS A 147 -8.09 8.68 -1.40
N GLY A 148 -8.89 9.04 -2.41
CA GLY A 148 -9.14 8.24 -3.61
C GLY A 148 -10.19 7.13 -3.43
N TYR A 149 -10.81 6.99 -2.26
CA TYR A 149 -11.93 6.06 -2.06
C TYR A 149 -13.17 6.55 -2.80
N ALA A 150 -14.03 5.62 -3.22
CA ALA A 150 -15.24 5.92 -3.99
C ALA A 150 -16.35 6.51 -3.10
N THR A 151 -16.11 7.65 -2.45
CA THR A 151 -17.12 8.39 -1.67
C THR A 151 -18.16 9.03 -2.60
N ALA A 152 -19.26 9.54 -2.03
CA ALA A 152 -20.26 10.26 -2.81
C ALA A 152 -19.65 11.49 -3.52
N THR A 153 -18.81 12.25 -2.82
CA THR A 153 -18.10 13.42 -3.34
C THR A 153 -17.16 13.04 -4.48
N HIS A 154 -16.37 11.98 -4.32
CA HIS A 154 -15.42 11.54 -5.34
C HIS A 154 -16.13 11.05 -6.61
N ARG A 155 -17.21 10.26 -6.45
CA ARG A 155 -18.00 9.79 -7.59
C ARG A 155 -18.70 10.94 -8.31
N ALA A 156 -19.18 11.95 -7.59
CA ALA A 156 -19.76 13.15 -8.21
C ALA A 156 -18.70 13.90 -9.04
N ALA A 157 -17.50 14.10 -8.48
CA ALA A 157 -16.39 14.70 -9.20
C ALA A 157 -16.01 13.91 -10.45
N LEU A 158 -15.93 12.58 -10.38
CA LEU A 158 -15.66 11.71 -11.54
C LEU A 158 -16.71 11.85 -12.65
N ARG A 159 -18.00 12.03 -12.29
CA ARG A 159 -19.05 12.24 -13.30
C ARG A 159 -18.92 13.58 -14.01
N LEU A 160 -18.50 14.61 -13.27
CA LEU A 160 -18.37 15.98 -13.75
C LEU A 160 -17.07 16.19 -14.54
N LEU A 161 -15.94 15.82 -13.95
CA LEU A 161 -14.59 16.11 -14.45
C LEU A 161 -14.04 14.99 -15.35
N GLY A 162 -14.64 13.80 -15.31
CA GLY A 162 -14.04 12.58 -15.86
C GLY A 162 -12.94 12.00 -14.96
N PRO A 163 -12.24 10.93 -15.36
CA PRO A 163 -11.07 10.43 -14.65
C PRO A 163 -9.82 11.27 -14.92
N SER A 164 -8.98 11.45 -13.90
CA SER A 164 -7.62 12.00 -14.04
C SER A 164 -6.57 10.91 -14.27
N GLU A 165 -5.30 11.30 -14.47
CA GLU A 165 -4.14 10.39 -14.62
C GLU A 165 -3.94 9.44 -13.42
N PHE A 166 -4.45 9.78 -12.24
CA PHE A 166 -4.32 8.97 -11.03
C PHE A 166 -5.46 7.97 -10.81
N HIS A 167 -6.48 7.98 -11.67
CA HIS A 167 -7.58 7.03 -11.59
C HIS A 167 -7.22 5.73 -12.28
N ARG A 168 -7.65 4.62 -11.68
CA ARG A 168 -7.54 3.26 -12.26
C ARG A 168 -8.68 3.08 -13.24
N ILE A 169 -8.43 3.28 -14.53
CA ILE A 169 -9.47 3.29 -15.56
C ILE A 169 -9.99 1.90 -15.90
N SER A 170 -9.25 0.84 -15.54
CA SER A 170 -9.72 -0.55 -15.64
C SER A 170 -10.80 -0.89 -14.62
N TRP A 171 -10.96 -0.07 -13.58
CA TRP A 171 -11.97 -0.27 -12.54
C TRP A 171 -13.33 0.28 -12.99
N LYS A 172 -14.40 -0.14 -12.32
CA LYS A 172 -15.75 0.38 -12.58
C LYS A 172 -15.89 1.82 -12.08
N LEU A 173 -15.64 2.78 -12.95
CA LEU A 173 -15.85 4.22 -12.69
C LEU A 173 -17.29 4.63 -13.04
N PRO A 174 -17.84 5.69 -12.39
CA PRO A 174 -19.16 6.20 -12.75
C PRO A 174 -19.14 6.82 -14.15
N SER A 175 -20.18 6.58 -14.95
CA SER A 175 -20.33 7.19 -16.27
C SER A 175 -20.43 8.71 -16.15
N ARG A 176 -19.78 9.43 -17.07
CA ARG A 176 -19.96 10.89 -17.18
C ARG A 176 -21.42 11.21 -17.46
N VAL A 177 -21.91 12.27 -16.84
CA VAL A 177 -23.17 12.88 -17.30
C VAL A 177 -22.83 13.55 -18.63
N ALA A 178 -23.50 13.14 -19.70
CA ALA A 178 -23.40 13.85 -20.97
C ALA A 178 -24.09 15.22 -20.79
N ASP A 179 -23.45 16.27 -21.31
CA ASP A 179 -24.06 17.60 -21.41
C ASP A 179 -25.27 17.59 -22.36
#